data_AF-A0A4Y2I5H4-F1
#
_entry.id   AF-A0A4Y2I5H4-F1
#
_cell.length_a   1.000
_cell.length_b   1.000
_cell.length_c   1.000
_cell.angle_alpha   90.00
_cell.angle_beta   90.00
_cell.angle_gamma   90.00
#
_symmetry.space_group_name_H-M   'P 1'
#
loop_
_entity.id
_entity.type
_entity.pdbx_description
1 polymer ?
#
loop_
_entity_poly.entity_id
_entity_poly.type
_entity_poly.pdbx_seq_one_letter_code
_entity_poly.pdbx_strand_id
1 'polypeptide(L)'
;MCTSQYLTEIVKCFDVNCCQKVQISFFHTVPSRFLPTPIPVCQTVEGLKAPINRADSDNYKFSSLFAAQILKADELLPRSVGSSYKVLPYYLYCHSVQSVLPTRVCKHCSLYFAFNVILKKHIIGVHKITGKCQS
;
A
#
# COMPACT_ATOMS: atom_id res chain seq x y z
N MET A 1 0.14 21.11 2.71
CA MET A 1 -0.18 20.64 1.35
C MET A 1 0.86 19.60 0.94
N CYS A 2 0.49 18.33 0.85
CA CYS A 2 1.24 17.27 0.14
C CYS A 2 0.21 16.39 -0.57
N THR A 3 -0.42 16.95 -1.61
CA THR A 3 -1.38 16.31 -2.53
C THR A 3 -0.64 15.45 -3.56
N SER A 4 0.20 14.52 -3.09
CA SER A 4 0.90 13.56 -3.94
C SER A 4 1.08 12.26 -3.17
N GLN A 5 -0.02 11.54 -2.96
CA GLN A 5 0.04 10.17 -2.43
C GLN A 5 -0.11 9.09 -3.52
N TYR A 6 -0.17 9.49 -4.80
CA TYR A 6 -0.28 8.60 -5.97
C TYR A 6 0.40 9.15 -7.23
N LEU A 7 1.57 9.80 -7.12
CA LEU A 7 2.29 10.24 -8.31
C LEU A 7 3.12 9.09 -8.92
N THR A 8 2.40 8.07 -9.34
CA THR A 8 2.72 7.20 -10.49
C THR A 8 1.46 6.52 -11.03
N GLU A 9 0.26 7.04 -10.75
CA GLU A 9 -0.79 6.94 -11.76
C GLU A 9 -0.29 7.74 -12.96
N ILE A 10 0.26 7.05 -13.96
CA ILE A 10 0.21 7.58 -15.31
C ILE A 10 -1.29 7.69 -15.61
N VAL A 11 -1.83 8.90 -15.43
CA VAL A 11 -3.24 9.31 -15.65
C VAL A 11 -3.62 9.25 -17.13
N LYS A 12 -3.01 8.34 -17.89
CA LYS A 12 -3.42 8.03 -19.26
C LYS A 12 -4.32 6.81 -19.19
N CYS A 13 -5.60 7.01 -19.48
CA CYS A 13 -6.53 5.91 -19.65
C CYS A 13 -6.10 5.04 -20.86
N PHE A 14 -6.64 3.82 -20.95
CA PHE A 14 -6.38 2.94 -22.09
C PHE A 14 -7.21 3.31 -23.34
N ASP A 15 -8.12 4.28 -23.22
CA ASP A 15 -8.93 4.75 -24.34
C ASP A 15 -8.08 5.61 -25.29
N VAL A 16 -7.83 5.09 -26.49
CA VAL A 16 -7.05 5.75 -27.54
C VAL A 16 -7.72 7.00 -28.09
N ASN A 17 -9.04 7.15 -27.90
CA ASN A 17 -9.77 8.37 -28.26
C ASN A 17 -9.54 9.50 -27.25
N CYS A 18 -9.15 9.16 -26.02
CA CYS A 18 -8.90 10.12 -24.95
C CYS A 18 -7.39 10.36 -24.74
N CYS A 19 -6.56 9.31 -24.83
CA CYS A 19 -5.13 9.35 -24.54
C CYS A 19 -4.32 8.71 -25.67
N GLN A 20 -3.20 9.31 -26.05
CA GLN A 20 -2.23 8.66 -26.93
C GLN A 20 -1.73 7.34 -26.33
N LYS A 21 -1.59 6.32 -27.18
CA LYS A 21 -1.02 5.02 -26.80
C LYS A 21 0.30 5.25 -26.08
N VAL A 22 0.43 4.63 -24.91
CA VAL A 22 1.62 4.78 -24.09
C VAL A 22 2.79 4.11 -24.81
N GLN A 23 3.83 4.89 -25.08
CA GLN A 23 5.02 4.43 -25.80
C GLN A 23 6.08 3.81 -24.90
N ILE A 24 6.00 4.00 -23.58
CA ILE A 24 6.94 3.43 -22.62
C ILE A 24 6.50 2.03 -22.18
N SER A 25 7.48 1.13 -22.02
CA SER A 25 7.29 -0.25 -21.55
C SER A 25 6.94 -0.34 -20.06
N PHE A 26 6.74 0.78 -19.36
CA PHE A 26 6.41 0.81 -17.93
C PHE A 26 5.24 -0.11 -17.57
N PHE A 27 4.20 -0.18 -18.41
CA PHE A 27 3.04 -1.04 -18.17
C PHE A 27 3.30 -2.52 -18.42
N HIS A 28 4.41 -2.88 -19.07
CA HIS A 28 4.86 -4.26 -19.13
C HIS A 28 5.51 -4.66 -17.79
N THR A 29 6.24 -3.73 -17.17
CA THR A 29 6.89 -3.95 -15.87
C THR A 29 5.92 -3.83 -14.71
N VAL A 30 4.99 -2.86 -14.71
CA VAL A 30 4.01 -2.60 -13.64
C VAL A 30 2.59 -2.61 -14.23
N PRO A 31 2.02 -3.80 -14.56
CA PRO A 31 0.71 -3.88 -15.22
C PRO A 31 -0.43 -3.28 -14.40
N SER A 32 -0.36 -3.43 -13.08
CA SER A 32 -1.33 -2.87 -12.14
C SER A 32 -1.34 -1.34 -12.13
N ARG A 33 -0.31 -0.69 -12.68
CA ARG A 33 -0.05 0.76 -12.59
C ARG A 33 0.19 1.28 -11.18
N PHE A 34 0.23 0.39 -10.19
CA PHE A 34 0.55 0.69 -8.80
C PHE A 34 1.89 0.06 -8.46
N LEU A 35 2.82 0.89 -7.97
CA LEU A 35 4.07 0.37 -7.43
C LEU A 35 3.76 -0.56 -6.24
N PRO A 36 4.47 -1.70 -6.11
CA PRO A 36 4.34 -2.55 -4.95
C PRO A 36 4.74 -1.76 -3.70
N THR A 37 4.20 -2.15 -2.54
CA THR A 37 4.62 -1.58 -1.27
C THR A 37 6.11 -1.84 -1.07
N PRO A 38 6.96 -0.82 -0.84
CA PRO A 38 8.34 -1.02 -0.48
C PRO A 38 8.42 -1.70 0.88
N ILE A 39 8.85 -2.95 0.89
CA ILE A 39 9.06 -3.75 2.10
C ILE A 39 10.56 -3.84 2.32
N PRO A 40 11.09 -3.29 3.43
CA PRO A 40 12.48 -3.45 3.76
C PRO A 40 12.70 -4.89 4.24
N VAL A 41 13.81 -5.51 3.83
CA VAL A 41 14.13 -6.90 4.12
C VAL A 41 15.52 -7.04 4.72
N CYS A 42 15.68 -8.06 5.56
CA CYS A 42 16.98 -8.54 6.02
C CYS A 42 17.07 -10.06 5.84
N GLN A 43 18.29 -10.57 5.71
CA GLN A 43 18.54 -12.01 5.71
C GLN A 43 18.46 -12.55 7.13
N THR A 44 17.62 -13.55 7.35
CA THR A 44 17.51 -14.29 8.61
C THR A 44 17.85 -15.76 8.38
N VAL A 45 17.89 -16.56 9.46
CA VAL A 45 18.02 -18.02 9.38
C VAL A 45 16.80 -18.68 8.70
N GLU A 46 15.65 -18.00 8.65
CA GLU A 46 14.42 -18.45 7.99
C GLU A 46 14.27 -17.87 6.57
N GLY A 47 15.31 -17.26 6.03
CA GLY A 47 15.30 -16.58 4.74
C GLY A 47 15.09 -15.07 4.86
N LEU A 48 14.64 -14.43 3.77
CA LEU A 48 14.36 -12.99 3.75
C LEU A 48 13.09 -12.68 4.54
N LYS A 49 13.18 -11.75 5.49
CA LYS A 49 12.04 -11.31 6.31
C LYS A 49 12.00 -9.80 6.43
N ALA A 50 10.79 -9.30 6.60
CA ALA A 50 10.55 -7.89 6.92
C ALA A 50 10.64 -7.66 8.44
N PRO A 51 10.90 -6.43 8.89
CA PRO A 51 10.96 -6.12 10.31
C PRO A 51 9.62 -6.39 10.98
N ILE A 52 9.66 -7.03 12.16
CA ILE A 52 8.50 -7.16 13.05
C ILE A 52 8.13 -5.77 13.57
N ASN A 53 9.11 -5.05 14.13
CA ASN A 53 8.95 -3.67 14.52
C ASN A 53 9.36 -2.77 13.35
N ARG A 54 8.40 -2.01 12.83
CA ARG A 54 8.62 -1.14 11.66
C ARG A 54 9.49 0.09 11.98
N ALA A 55 9.85 0.30 13.24
CA ALA A 55 10.80 1.33 13.67
C ALA A 55 12.27 0.87 13.57
N ASP A 56 12.52 -0.42 13.41
CA ASP A 56 13.88 -0.96 13.38
C ASP A 56 14.48 -0.76 11.98
N SER A 57 15.34 0.26 11.82
CA SER A 57 15.95 0.61 10.52
C SER A 57 17.33 -0.01 10.28
N ASP A 58 18.07 -0.33 11.33
CA ASP A 58 19.54 -0.33 11.23
C ASP A 58 20.13 -1.49 10.41
N ASN A 59 19.34 -2.55 10.17
CA ASN A 59 19.78 -3.73 9.41
C ASN A 59 18.91 -4.06 8.20
N TYR A 60 17.85 -3.29 7.94
CA TYR A 60 16.91 -3.59 6.87
C TYR A 60 17.14 -2.69 5.66
N LYS A 61 17.11 -3.29 4.47
CA LYS A 61 17.29 -2.57 3.22
C LYS A 61 16.06 -2.72 2.36
N PHE A 62 15.62 -1.62 1.75
CA PHE A 62 14.60 -1.68 0.71
C PHE A 62 15.18 -2.38 -0.51
N SER A 63 14.45 -3.37 -1.01
CA SER A 63 14.78 -4.03 -2.26
C SER A 63 14.58 -3.08 -3.45
N SER A 64 15.25 -3.36 -4.57
CA SER A 64 14.93 -2.68 -5.83
C SER A 64 13.48 -2.94 -6.24
N LEU A 65 12.91 -2.09 -7.11
CA LEU A 65 11.56 -2.27 -7.63
C LEU A 65 11.38 -3.65 -8.27
N PHE A 66 12.34 -4.08 -9.09
CA PHE A 66 12.29 -5.39 -9.75
C PHE A 66 12.29 -6.55 -8.76
N ALA A 67 13.13 -6.47 -7.72
CA ALA A 67 13.13 -7.48 -6.66
C ALA A 67 11.78 -7.48 -5.89
N ALA A 68 11.24 -6.31 -5.58
CA ALA A 68 9.95 -6.18 -4.88
C ALA A 68 8.76 -6.77 -5.68
N GLN A 69 8.86 -6.85 -7.01
CA GLN A 69 7.84 -7.48 -7.86
C GLN A 69 7.87 -9.01 -7.82
N ILE A 70 9.04 -9.58 -7.55
CA ILE A 70 9.25 -11.04 -7.48
C ILE A 70 8.97 -11.54 -6.06
N LEU A 71 9.32 -10.74 -5.06
CA LEU A 71 9.13 -11.08 -3.66
C LEU A 71 7.64 -11.10 -3.30
N LYS A 72 7.18 -12.20 -2.72
CA LYS A 72 5.80 -12.30 -2.23
C LYS A 72 5.70 -11.68 -0.84
N ALA A 73 4.86 -10.65 -0.72
CA ALA A 73 4.67 -9.95 0.55
C ALA A 73 4.22 -10.91 1.68
N ASP A 74 3.42 -11.94 1.36
CA ASP A 74 2.94 -12.93 2.32
C ASP A 74 4.06 -13.81 2.93
N GLU A 75 5.19 -13.95 2.23
CA GLU A 75 6.34 -14.73 2.70
C GLU A 75 7.30 -13.87 3.54
N LEU A 76 7.33 -12.56 3.27
CA LEU A 76 8.20 -11.58 3.94
C LEU A 76 7.60 -11.03 5.22
N LEU A 77 6.30 -10.73 5.22
CA LEU A 77 5.65 -9.98 6.29
C LEU A 77 5.34 -10.86 7.50
N PRO A 78 5.41 -10.29 8.72
CA PRO A 78 4.82 -10.91 9.89
C PRO A 78 3.32 -11.15 9.65
N ARG A 79 2.81 -12.32 10.09
CA ARG A 79 1.40 -12.70 9.92
C ARG A 79 0.43 -11.63 10.42
N SER A 80 0.76 -10.96 11.53
CA SER A 80 -0.04 -9.87 12.10
C SER A 80 -0.21 -8.69 11.15
N VAL A 81 0.81 -8.37 10.34
CA VAL A 81 0.78 -7.27 9.38
C VAL A 81 0.04 -7.70 8.12
N GLY A 82 0.33 -8.90 7.60
CA GLY A 82 -0.31 -9.41 6.38
C GLY A 82 -1.84 -9.50 6.49
N SER A 83 -2.36 -9.95 7.63
CA SER A 83 -3.82 -10.08 7.83
C SER A 83 -4.53 -8.75 8.09
N SER A 84 -3.80 -7.67 8.36
CA SER A 84 -4.38 -6.37 8.73
C SER A 84 -4.85 -5.55 7.51
N TYR A 85 -4.42 -5.91 6.30
CA TYR A 85 -4.67 -5.12 5.10
C TYR A 85 -5.10 -6.03 3.94
N LYS A 86 -6.21 -5.68 3.29
CA LYS A 86 -6.61 -6.33 2.04
C LYS A 86 -5.64 -6.02 0.90
N VAL A 87 -5.11 -4.80 0.88
CA VAL A 87 -4.06 -4.32 -0.02
C VAL A 87 -3.06 -3.56 0.81
N LEU A 88 -1.78 -3.89 0.69
CA LEU A 88 -0.72 -3.27 1.48
C LEU A 88 -0.59 -1.78 1.12
N PRO A 89 -0.56 -0.88 2.13
CA PRO A 89 -0.30 0.53 1.90
C PRO A 89 1.15 0.75 1.43
N TYR A 90 1.36 1.53 0.38
CA TYR A 90 2.71 1.89 -0.07
C TYR A 90 3.58 2.48 1.06
N TYR A 91 2.96 3.23 1.98
CA TYR A 91 3.66 3.88 3.09
C TYR A 91 3.81 3.02 4.35
N LEU A 92 3.61 1.70 4.26
CA LEU A 92 3.58 0.79 5.41
C LEU A 92 4.80 0.92 6.34
N TYR A 93 5.99 1.09 5.74
CA TYR A 93 7.27 1.24 6.44
C TYR A 93 7.78 2.69 6.48
N CYS A 94 6.94 3.67 6.15
CA CYS A 94 7.30 5.09 6.24
C CYS A 94 7.06 5.61 7.66
N HIS A 95 8.14 5.83 8.42
CA HIS A 95 8.12 6.24 9.83
C HIS A 95 7.17 7.42 10.12
N SER A 96 7.14 8.44 9.26
CA SER A 96 6.35 9.65 9.46
C SER A 96 4.83 9.42 9.43
N VAL A 97 4.36 8.30 8.90
CA VAL A 97 2.93 8.00 8.77
C VAL A 97 2.49 6.72 9.50
N GLN A 98 3.40 5.98 10.13
CA GLN A 98 3.06 4.71 10.80
C GLN A 98 1.95 4.87 11.84
N SER A 99 1.97 5.96 12.62
CA SER A 99 0.95 6.25 13.63
C SER A 99 -0.44 6.50 13.06
N VAL A 100 -0.54 7.02 11.83
CA VAL A 100 -1.83 7.34 11.19
C VAL A 100 -2.37 6.20 10.33
N LEU A 101 -1.53 5.23 9.94
CA LEU A 101 -1.97 4.10 9.10
C LEU A 101 -3.17 3.34 9.68
N PRO A 102 -3.22 2.97 10.97
CA PRO A 102 -4.35 2.22 11.52
C PRO A 102 -5.67 3.00 11.47
N THR A 103 -5.61 4.33 11.59
CA THR A 103 -6.80 5.20 11.53
C THR A 103 -7.43 5.27 10.14
N ARG A 104 -6.67 4.86 9.12
CA ARG A 104 -6.99 4.97 7.71
C ARG A 104 -7.44 3.63 7.08
N VAL A 105 -7.65 2.60 7.89
CA VAL A 105 -8.12 1.28 7.45
C VAL A 105 -9.59 1.11 7.83
N CYS A 106 -10.37 0.58 6.88
CA CYS A 106 -11.74 0.18 7.17
C CYS A 106 -11.76 -1.07 8.03
N LYS A 107 -12.34 -0.99 9.24
CA LYS A 107 -12.38 -2.11 10.19
C LYS A 107 -13.24 -3.30 9.73
N HIS A 108 -14.09 -3.11 8.73
CA HIS A 108 -14.99 -4.16 8.22
C HIS A 108 -14.38 -4.99 7.09
N CYS A 109 -13.58 -4.37 6.23
CA CYS A 109 -13.03 -5.01 5.03
C CYS A 109 -11.51 -4.92 4.91
N SER A 110 -10.85 -4.33 5.90
CA SER A 110 -9.39 -4.14 5.96
C SER A 110 -8.80 -3.37 4.78
N LEU A 111 -9.63 -2.60 4.05
CA LEU A 111 -9.17 -1.78 2.93
C LEU A 111 -8.56 -0.48 3.46
N TYR A 112 -7.35 -0.16 3.00
CA TYR A 112 -6.65 1.08 3.32
C TYR A 112 -7.11 2.25 2.45
N PHE A 113 -7.19 3.44 3.04
CA PHE A 113 -7.51 4.68 2.35
C PHE A 113 -6.47 5.75 2.64
N ALA A 114 -6.03 6.47 1.62
CA ALA A 114 -5.11 7.59 1.80
C ALA A 114 -5.67 8.69 2.71
N PHE A 115 -7.00 8.89 2.74
CA PHE A 115 -7.63 9.96 3.50
C PHE A 115 -8.84 9.48 4.32
N ASN A 116 -8.97 10.01 5.54
CA ASN A 116 -10.10 9.72 6.43
C ASN A 116 -11.45 10.14 5.85
N VAL A 117 -11.49 11.22 5.05
CA VAL A 117 -12.73 11.66 4.38
C VAL A 117 -13.24 10.61 3.40
N ILE A 118 -12.35 9.97 2.65
CA ILE A 118 -12.71 8.92 1.70
C ILE A 118 -13.11 7.64 2.45
N LEU A 119 -12.38 7.29 3.50
CA LEU A 119 -12.74 6.16 4.38
C LEU A 119 -14.17 6.31 4.93
N LYS A 120 -14.52 7.50 5.45
CA LYS A 120 -15.88 7.78 5.96
C LYS A 120 -16.94 7.58 4.87
N LYS A 121 -16.71 8.13 3.67
CA LYS A 121 -17.63 7.94 2.53
C LYS A 121 -17.77 6.47 2.16
N HIS A 122 -16.67 5.71 2.15
CA HIS A 122 -16.68 4.27 1.90
C HIS A 122 -17.50 3.51 2.95
N ILE A 123 -17.30 3.79 4.25
CA ILE A 123 -18.05 3.12 5.32
C ILE A 123 -19.55 3.36 5.17
N ILE A 124 -19.96 4.60 4.90
CA ILE A 124 -21.38 4.95 4.72
C ILE A 124 -21.93 4.31 3.44
N GLY A 125 -21.23 4.40 2.32
CA GLY A 125 -21.73 3.93 1.02
C GLY A 125 -21.72 2.42 0.84
N VAL A 126 -20.67 1.73 1.30
CA VAL A 126 -20.46 0.29 1.08
C VAL A 126 -20.99 -0.52 2.25
N HIS A 127 -20.70 -0.10 3.48
CA HIS A 127 -21.13 -0.84 4.68
C HIS A 127 -22.48 -0.35 5.22
N LYS A 128 -23.06 0.71 4.65
CA LYS A 128 -24.38 1.27 5.02
C LYS A 128 -24.52 1.57 6.51
N ILE A 129 -23.40 1.87 7.19
CA ILE A 129 -23.40 2.21 8.60
C ILE A 129 -23.77 3.69 8.72
N THR A 130 -25.03 3.95 9.03
CA THR A 130 -25.47 5.24 9.58
C THR A 130 -24.88 5.35 10.99
N GLY A 131 -24.06 6.37 11.22
CA GLY A 131 -23.30 6.52 12.46
C GLY A 131 -24.18 6.38 13.70
N LYS A 132 -23.95 5.33 14.49
CA LYS A 132 -24.08 5.46 15.94
C LYS A 132 -22.71 5.86 16.46
N CYS A 133 -22.50 7.17 16.59
CA CYS A 133 -21.57 7.66 17.59
C CYS A 133 -22.02 7.05 18.93
N GLN A 134 -21.16 6.23 19.55
CA GLN A 134 -21.35 5.86 20.94
C GLN A 134 -20.45 6.74 21.80
N SER A 135 -21.14 7.32 22.79
CA SER A 135 -20.75 8.20 23.90
C SER A 135 -19.36 8.00 24.48
#